data_AF-A0AAU6KQJ1-F1
#
_entry.id   AF-A0AAU6KQJ1-F1
#
_cell.length_a   1.000
_cell.length_b   1.000
_cell.length_c   1.000
_cell.angle_alpha   90.00
_cell.angle_beta   90.00
_cell.angle_gamma   90.00
#
_symmetry.space_group_name_H-M   'P 1'
#
loop_
_entity.id
_entity.type
_entity.pdbx_description
1 polymer ?
#
loop_
_entity_poly.entity_id
_entity_poly.type
_entity_poly.pdbx_seq_one_letter_code
_entity_poly.pdbx_strand_id
1 'polypeptide(L)'
;MYDSRGPPTCSRVGDWAAANNVELACTPTSSSWLSRIEAQRTALRRFTLDGTDHSSHKEQGSMIRCYIIRRNKHAADIRLHTIVTRVNVA
;
A
#
# COMPACT_ATOMS: atom_id res chain seq x y z
N MET A 1 -6.61 -8.55 4.16
CA MET A 1 -7.15 -7.38 4.89
C MET A 1 -7.93 -6.54 3.91
N TYR A 2 -9.25 -6.70 3.87
CA TYR A 2 -10.14 -5.97 2.96
C TYR A 2 -11.10 -5.07 3.77
N ASP A 3 -11.22 -3.82 3.36
CA ASP A 3 -12.16 -2.85 3.91
C ASP A 3 -13.58 -3.14 3.40
N SER A 4 -14.50 -3.42 4.32
CA SER A 4 -15.88 -3.88 4.05
C SER A 4 -16.84 -2.76 3.64
N ARG A 5 -16.38 -1.76 2.87
CA ARG A 5 -17.26 -0.72 2.26
C ARG A 5 -18.27 -1.27 1.22
N GLY A 6 -18.40 -2.59 1.12
CA GLY A 6 -19.51 -3.35 0.55
C GLY A 6 -19.52 -4.77 1.14
N PRO A 7 -20.65 -5.50 1.12
CA PRO A 7 -20.77 -6.80 1.79
C PRO A 7 -19.78 -7.83 1.19
N PRO A 8 -19.27 -8.81 1.97
CA PRO A 8 -18.38 -9.87 1.48
C PRO A 8 -19.21 -10.90 0.70
N THR A 9 -19.74 -10.51 -0.46
CA THR A 9 -20.76 -11.32 -1.18
C THR A 9 -20.49 -11.45 -2.66
N CYS A 10 -19.34 -10.99 -3.16
CA CYS A 10 -18.94 -11.36 -4.51
C CYS A 10 -18.46 -12.81 -4.45
N SER A 11 -19.37 -13.77 -4.70
CA SER A 11 -19.10 -15.22 -4.76
C SER A 11 -17.81 -15.51 -5.52
N ARG A 12 -17.62 -14.80 -6.64
CA ARG A 12 -16.40 -14.83 -7.46
C ARG A 12 -15.08 -14.65 -6.69
N VAL A 13 -15.03 -13.77 -5.68
CA VAL A 13 -13.82 -13.55 -4.87
C VAL A 13 -13.62 -14.70 -3.88
N GLY A 14 -14.72 -15.22 -3.32
CA GLY A 14 -14.69 -16.40 -2.45
C GLY A 14 -14.24 -17.65 -3.20
N ASP A 15 -14.81 -17.89 -4.39
CA ASP A 15 -14.46 -19.02 -5.26
C ASP A 15 -12.98 -18.97 -5.67
N TRP A 16 -12.48 -17.79 -6.03
CA TRP A 16 -11.07 -17.59 -6.33
C TRP A 16 -10.19 -17.84 -5.10
N ALA A 17 -10.58 -17.34 -3.93
CA ALA A 17 -9.81 -17.52 -2.70
C ALA A 17 -9.72 -19.01 -2.32
N ALA A 18 -10.84 -19.74 -2.41
CA ALA A 18 -10.88 -21.18 -2.21
C ALA A 18 -9.99 -21.94 -3.21
N ALA A 19 -10.05 -21.58 -4.49
CA ALA A 19 -9.23 -22.20 -5.53
C ALA A 19 -7.71 -21.92 -5.38
N ASN A 20 -7.33 -20.83 -4.71
CA ASN A 20 -5.93 -20.42 -4.54
C ASN A 20 -5.38 -20.64 -3.12
N ASN A 21 -6.12 -21.33 -2.25
CA ASN A 21 -5.75 -21.54 -0.84
C ASN A 21 -5.45 -20.22 -0.10
N VAL A 22 -6.29 -19.20 -0.34
CA VAL A 22 -6.18 -17.87 0.28
C VAL A 22 -7.30 -17.70 1.30
N GLU A 23 -6.95 -17.32 2.53
CA GLU A 23 -7.93 -16.93 3.54
C GLU A 23 -8.26 -15.43 3.45
N LEU A 24 -9.55 -15.10 3.44
CA LEU A 24 -10.01 -13.72 3.41
C LEU A 24 -10.16 -13.16 4.82
N ALA A 25 -9.17 -12.37 5.27
CA ALA A 25 -9.28 -11.58 6.50
C ALA A 25 -10.05 -10.27 6.25
N CYS A 26 -11.32 -10.24 6.67
CA CYS A 26 -12.18 -9.05 6.63
C CYS A 26 -11.93 -8.13 7.83
N THR A 27 -11.89 -6.82 7.58
CA THR A 27 -11.89 -5.81 8.66
C THR A 27 -13.26 -5.18 8.79
N PRO A 28 -13.64 -4.71 9.99
CA PRO A 28 -14.85 -3.91 10.16
C PRO A 28 -14.82 -2.67 9.26
N THR A 29 -16.00 -2.19 8.86
CA THR A 29 -16.14 -1.01 8.01
C THR A 29 -15.48 0.20 8.66
N SER A 30 -14.82 1.04 7.85
CA SER A 30 -14.11 2.24 8.33
C SER A 30 -12.92 1.94 9.25
N SER A 31 -12.39 0.71 9.26
CA SER A 31 -11.22 0.34 10.05
C SER A 31 -9.92 0.33 9.22
N SER A 32 -9.70 1.38 8.43
CA SER A 32 -8.50 1.52 7.58
C SER A 32 -7.20 1.44 8.38
N TRP A 33 -7.19 1.93 9.63
CA TRP A 33 -6.06 1.84 10.55
C TRP A 33 -5.59 0.41 10.87
N LEU A 34 -6.48 -0.58 10.81
CA LEU A 34 -6.11 -1.99 10.97
C LEU A 34 -5.36 -2.52 9.74
N SER A 35 -5.52 -1.88 8.58
CA SER A 35 -4.87 -2.30 7.35
C SER A 35 -3.42 -1.81 7.29
N ARG A 36 -2.48 -2.75 7.42
CA ARG A 36 -1.02 -2.50 7.37
C ARG A 36 -0.57 -1.73 6.12
N ILE A 37 -1.28 -1.87 5.00
CA ILE A 37 -0.93 -1.16 3.75
C ILE A 37 -1.37 0.31 3.76
N GLU A 38 -2.32 0.71 4.59
CA GLU A 38 -2.84 2.08 4.61
C GLU A 38 -1.77 3.08 5.07
N ALA A 39 -0.94 2.71 6.03
CA ALA A 39 0.22 3.51 6.46
C ALA A 39 1.20 3.82 5.32
N GLN A 40 1.21 3.02 4.26
CA GLN A 40 2.12 3.17 3.12
C GLN A 40 1.56 4.12 2.04
N ARG A 41 0.24 4.40 2.05
CA ARG A 41 -0.42 5.19 1.00
C ARG A 41 -0.02 6.65 1.04
N THR A 42 0.21 7.22 2.21
CA THR A 42 0.60 8.62 2.36
C THR A 42 1.93 8.92 1.67
N ALA A 43 2.95 8.09 1.93
CA ALA A 43 4.26 8.24 1.30
C ALA A 43 4.19 8.04 -0.21
N LEU A 44 3.45 7.03 -0.68
CA LEU A 44 3.25 6.80 -2.12
C LEU A 44 2.64 8.03 -2.80
N ARG A 45 1.54 8.56 -2.26
CA ARG A 45 0.89 9.77 -2.79
C ARG A 45 1.87 10.94 -2.85
N ARG A 46 2.61 11.18 -1.77
CA ARG A 46 3.55 12.30 -1.69
C ARG A 46 4.64 12.24 -2.76
N PHE A 47 5.15 11.04 -3.06
CA PHE A 47 6.28 10.90 -3.98
C PHE A 47 5.88 10.68 -5.44
N THR A 48 4.64 10.27 -5.71
CA THR A 48 4.24 9.89 -7.07
C THR A 48 3.07 10.69 -7.63
N LEU A 49 2.33 11.43 -6.80
CA LEU A 49 1.09 12.11 -7.22
C LEU A 49 1.06 13.59 -6.83
N ASP A 50 1.56 13.95 -5.65
CA ASP A 50 1.51 15.34 -5.19
C ASP A 50 2.46 16.22 -6.04
N GLY A 51 1.94 17.29 -6.62
CA GLY A 51 2.72 18.28 -7.37
C GLY A 51 3.23 17.80 -8.73
N THR A 52 2.78 16.65 -9.21
CA THR A 52 3.14 16.10 -10.52
C THR A 52 1.96 16.20 -11.49
N ASP A 53 2.21 16.79 -12.65
CA ASP A 53 1.25 16.78 -13.78
C ASP A 53 1.63 15.65 -14.75
N HIS A 54 1.07 14.46 -14.54
CA HIS A 54 1.31 13.32 -15.41
C HIS A 54 0.55 13.51 -16.71
N SER A 55 1.26 13.48 -17.83
CA SER A 55 0.66 13.62 -19.16
C SER A 55 -0.20 12.40 -19.55
N SER A 56 -0.10 11.29 -18.82
CA SER A 56 -0.92 10.10 -19.02
C SER A 56 -1.01 9.20 -17.78
N HIS A 57 -2.05 8.36 -17.73
CA HIS A 57 -2.15 7.29 -16.73
C HIS A 57 -1.00 6.27 -16.80
N LYS A 58 -0.41 6.07 -17.98
CA LYS A 58 0.75 5.18 -18.15
C LYS A 58 1.97 5.74 -17.43
N GLU A 59 2.19 7.04 -17.53
CA GLU A 59 3.26 7.75 -16.84
C GLU A 59 3.07 7.70 -15.33
N GLN A 60 1.87 8.04 -14.85
CA GLN A 60 1.50 7.93 -13.44
C GLN A 60 1.75 6.51 -12.89
N GLY A 61 1.31 5.49 -13.63
CA GLY A 61 1.52 4.08 -13.27
C GLY A 61 3.00 3.66 -13.32
N SER A 62 3.82 4.31 -14.15
CA SER A 62 5.28 4.12 -14.16
C SER A 62 5.92 4.69 -12.91
N MET A 63 5.55 5.91 -12.52
CA MET A 63 6.07 6.55 -11.31
C MET A 63 5.71 5.79 -10.03
N ILE A 64 4.48 5.27 -9.94
CA ILE A 64 4.06 4.39 -8.85
C ILE A 64 4.94 3.12 -8.78
N ARG A 65 5.20 2.46 -9.92
CA ARG A 65 6.04 1.26 -9.96
C ARG A 65 7.49 1.57 -9.58
N CYS A 66 8.07 2.65 -10.11
CA CYS A 66 9.42 3.08 -9.76
C CYS A 66 9.56 3.33 -8.25
N TYR A 67 8.57 3.99 -7.64
CA TYR A 67 8.55 4.21 -6.18
C TYR A 67 8.50 2.89 -5.41
N ILE A 68 7.61 1.96 -5.77
CA ILE A 68 7.50 0.65 -5.09
C ILE A 68 8.81 -0.14 -5.21
N ILE A 69 9.40 -0.21 -6.41
CA ILE A 69 10.67 -0.91 -6.65
C ILE A 69 11.77 -0.30 -5.78
N ARG A 70 11.92 1.02 -5.81
CA ARG A 70 12.91 1.73 -5.00
C ARG A 70 12.67 1.50 -3.50
N ARG A 71 11.45 1.64 -3.01
CA ARG A 71 11.12 1.43 -1.60
C ARG A 71 11.46 0.00 -1.16
N ASN A 72 11.09 -1.00 -1.95
CA ASN A 72 11.34 -2.40 -1.61
C ASN A 72 12.84 -2.72 -1.65
N LYS A 73 13.57 -2.18 -2.63
CA LYS A 73 15.03 -2.32 -2.72
C LYS A 73 15.76 -1.73 -1.53
N HIS A 74 15.26 -0.62 -0.97
CA HIS A 74 15.87 0.10 0.14
C HIS A 74 15.19 -0.15 1.50
N ALA A 75 14.38 -1.21 1.64
CA ALA A 75 13.64 -1.48 2.88
C ALA A 75 14.56 -1.75 4.10
N ALA A 76 15.77 -2.23 3.87
CA ALA A 76 16.78 -2.52 4.89
C ALA A 76 17.97 -1.54 4.86
N ASP A 77 17.80 -0.36 4.24
CA ASP A 77 18.88 0.61 4.11
C ASP A 77 19.30 1.15 5.49
N ILE A 78 20.49 0.72 5.95
CA ILE A 78 21.03 1.02 7.29
C ILE A 78 21.14 2.53 7.53
N ARG A 79 21.45 3.29 6.48
CA ARG A 79 21.61 4.75 6.60
C ARG A 79 20.26 5.42 6.83
N LEU A 80 19.21 4.99 6.12
CA LEU A 80 17.84 5.47 6.35
C LEU A 80 17.35 5.10 7.75
N HIS A 81 17.57 3.85 8.19
CA HIS A 81 17.26 3.42 9.56
C HIS A 81 17.94 4.30 10.61
N THR A 82 19.24 4.56 10.44
CA THR A 82 19.99 5.42 11.38
C THR A 82 19.42 6.83 11.46
N ILE A 83 19.04 7.43 10.33
CA ILE A 83 18.44 8.77 10.31
C ILE A 83 17.07 8.77 10.99
N VAL A 84 16.21 7.80 10.69
CA VAL A 84 14.87 7.68 11.29
C VAL A 84 14.97 7.49 12.80
N THR A 85 15.86 6.59 13.26
CA THR A 85 16.09 6.38 14.69
C THR A 85 16.58 7.64 15.39
N ARG A 86 17.49 8.40 14.77
CA ARG A 86 17.97 9.68 15.35
C ARG A 86 16.86 10.72 15.48
N VAL A 87 16.02 10.87 14.46
CA VAL A 87 14.91 11.85 14.47
C VAL A 87 13.83 11.47 15.48
N ASN A 88 13.59 10.16 15.71
CA ASN A 88 12.57 9.70 16.66
C ASN A 88 13.01 9.76 18.13
N VAL A 89 14.29 9.94 18.42
CA VAL A 89 14.86 10.01 19.79
C VAL A 89 15.03 11.46 20.26
N ALA A 90 14.95 12.43 19.34
CA ALA A 90 14.96 13.87 19.63
C ALA A 90 13.54 14.41 19.83
#